data_AF-A0A7S2YKX6-F1
#
_entry.id   AF-A0A7S2YKX6-F1
#
_cell.length_a   1.000
_cell.length_b   1.000
_cell.length_c   1.000
_cell.angle_alpha   90.00
_cell.angle_beta   90.00
_cell.angle_gamma   90.00
#
_symmetry.space_group_name_H-M   'P 1'
#
loop_
_entity.id
_entity.type
_entity.pdbx_description
1 polymer ?
#
loop_
_entity_poly.entity_id
_entity_poly.type
_entity_poly.pdbx_seq_one_letter_code
_entity_poly.pdbx_strand_id
1 'polypeptide(L)'
;VFHSVGLLGPLAGIVPGVLAQFAFRCWFVTIYHRVEKAIQQSVENQEAEDAQRTASNESALRNDSSTNGRDKTNWTEVAKLRLELNDAACGIAAGVGFGGMHAILLYGTLLASEMTNNIGVLYQDSCPLMPSLAVSAVYAFCFSVLDIFWMLLTFFGMRRRRMYHRGERPPSQVLREHEGQAGAYLGNTREGGNMALLSVLATHFLASIFTTADYFKFGCIVSLPATGVMVLFVAYWFWVGVGKIYMPPEDDEAVHDYNQHDD
;
A
#
# COMPACT_ATOMS: atom_id res chain seq x y z
N VAL A 1 5.29 -28.06 -17.23
CA VAL A 1 6.20 -27.15 -16.49
C VAL A 1 6.03 -27.27 -14.97
N PHE A 2 4.83 -27.21 -14.39
CA PHE A 2 4.67 -27.39 -12.93
C PHE A 2 4.86 -28.83 -12.45
N HIS A 3 4.44 -29.81 -13.25
CA HIS A 3 4.65 -31.24 -12.96
C HIS A 3 6.14 -31.63 -12.95
N SER A 4 6.99 -30.91 -13.68
CA SER A 4 8.44 -31.12 -13.76
C SER A 4 9.22 -30.46 -12.61
N VAL A 5 8.58 -29.60 -11.81
CA VAL A 5 9.17 -28.95 -10.63
C VAL A 5 8.76 -29.66 -9.32
N GLY A 6 7.96 -30.73 -9.41
CA GLY A 6 7.52 -31.49 -8.24
C GLY A 6 6.47 -30.80 -7.37
N LEU A 7 5.90 -29.68 -7.82
CA LEU A 7 4.71 -29.09 -7.18
C LEU A 7 3.47 -29.87 -7.60
N LEU A 8 3.08 -30.85 -6.78
CA LEU A 8 1.81 -31.53 -6.88
C LEU A 8 0.79 -30.88 -5.93
N GLY A 9 -0.47 -30.77 -6.37
CA GLY A 9 -1.58 -30.31 -5.53
C GLY A 9 -1.85 -28.79 -5.57
N PRO A 10 -2.61 -28.26 -4.59
CA PRO A 10 -3.09 -26.87 -4.56
C PRO A 10 -1.98 -25.82 -4.66
N LEU A 11 -0.79 -26.14 -4.16
CA LEU A 11 0.38 -25.25 -4.20
C LEU A 11 0.81 -24.88 -5.63
N ALA A 12 0.57 -25.77 -6.60
CA ALA A 12 0.94 -25.54 -8.00
C ALA A 12 0.20 -24.36 -8.64
N GLY A 13 -1.04 -24.09 -8.20
CA GLY A 13 -1.81 -22.92 -8.62
C GLY A 13 -1.48 -21.66 -7.81
N ILE A 14 -1.17 -21.82 -6.52
CA ILE A 14 -0.96 -20.69 -5.60
C ILE A 14 0.32 -19.93 -5.90
N VAL A 15 1.45 -20.63 -6.05
CA VAL A 15 2.75 -19.98 -6.28
C VAL A 15 2.73 -19.04 -7.50
N PRO A 16 2.34 -19.49 -8.71
CA PRO A 16 2.30 -18.59 -9.87
C PRO A 16 1.23 -17.50 -9.72
N GLY A 17 0.09 -17.80 -9.10
CA GLY A 17 -0.97 -16.80 -8.84
C GLY A 17 -0.49 -15.66 -7.97
N VAL A 18 0.10 -15.96 -6.81
CA VAL A 18 0.61 -14.97 -5.86
C VAL A 18 1.75 -14.15 -6.48
N LEU A 19 2.68 -14.79 -7.19
CA LEU A 19 3.79 -14.09 -7.85
C LEU A 19 3.30 -13.16 -8.97
N ALA A 20 2.34 -13.62 -9.80
CA ALA A 20 1.77 -12.80 -10.86
C ALA A 20 1.01 -11.60 -10.30
N GLN A 21 0.18 -11.81 -9.28
CA GLN A 21 -0.54 -10.74 -8.59
C GLN A 21 0.43 -9.74 -7.96
N PHE A 22 1.49 -10.21 -7.28
CA PHE A 22 2.51 -9.34 -6.71
C PHE A 22 3.27 -8.52 -7.77
N ALA A 23 3.66 -9.16 -8.87
CA ALA A 23 4.31 -8.49 -9.98
C ALA A 23 3.40 -7.41 -10.60
N PHE A 24 2.10 -7.70 -10.75
CA PHE A 24 1.11 -6.76 -11.26
C PHE A 24 0.92 -5.57 -10.32
N ARG A 25 0.90 -5.77 -8.99
CA ARG A 25 0.89 -4.67 -8.00
C ARG A 25 2.12 -3.77 -8.16
N CYS A 26 3.32 -4.36 -8.24
CA CYS A 26 4.56 -3.61 -8.44
C CYS A 26 4.58 -2.84 -9.77
N TRP A 27 4.04 -3.45 -10.83
CA TRP A 27 3.92 -2.84 -12.15
C TRP A 27 2.96 -1.66 -12.15
N PHE A 28 1.78 -1.81 -11.54
CA PHE A 28 0.80 -0.76 -11.36
C PHE A 28 1.41 0.47 -10.67
N VAL A 29 2.06 0.29 -9.52
CA VAL A 29 2.73 1.38 -8.79
C VAL A 29 3.86 2.01 -9.61
N THR A 30 4.56 1.20 -10.40
CA THR A 30 5.60 1.72 -11.31
C THR A 30 5.03 2.67 -12.35
N ILE A 31 3.88 2.33 -12.94
CA ILE A 31 3.16 3.18 -13.90
C ILE A 31 2.63 4.42 -13.20
N TYR A 32 2.01 4.27 -12.02
CA TYR A 32 1.50 5.39 -11.25
C TYR A 32 2.57 6.48 -11.05
N HIS A 33 3.73 6.12 -10.51
CA HIS A 33 4.81 7.09 -10.31
C HIS A 33 5.45 7.59 -11.62
N ARG A 34 5.18 6.97 -12.78
CA ARG A 34 5.58 7.54 -14.08
C ARG A 34 4.60 8.64 -14.49
N VAL A 35 3.30 8.38 -14.32
CA VAL A 35 2.24 9.35 -14.59
C VAL A 35 2.38 10.56 -13.66
N GLU A 36 2.62 10.32 -12.37
CA GLU A 36 2.88 11.36 -11.37
C GLU A 36 4.03 12.30 -11.79
N LYS A 37 5.17 11.74 -12.22
CA LYS A 37 6.30 12.53 -12.72
C LYS A 37 5.96 13.35 -13.95
N ALA A 38 5.18 12.79 -14.87
CA ALA A 38 4.75 13.51 -16.06
C ALA A 38 3.81 14.68 -15.71
N ILE A 39 2.91 14.48 -14.75
CA ILE A 39 2.01 15.52 -14.24
C ILE A 39 2.83 16.60 -13.54
N GLN A 40 3.75 16.23 -12.65
CA GLN A 40 4.59 17.18 -11.94
C GLN A 40 5.39 18.05 -12.91
N GLN A 41 6.01 17.43 -13.93
CA GLN A 41 6.73 18.17 -14.95
C GLN A 41 5.82 19.12 -15.74
N SER A 42 4.57 18.73 -16.02
CA SER A 42 3.62 19.60 -16.70
C SER A 42 3.20 20.80 -15.85
N VAL A 43 3.03 20.61 -14.55
CA VAL A 43 2.69 21.68 -13.60
C VAL A 43 3.87 22.66 -13.45
N GLU A 44 5.08 22.15 -13.26
CA GLU A 44 6.29 22.99 -13.15
C GLU A 44 6.53 23.83 -14.42
N ASN A 45 6.30 23.25 -15.60
CA ASN A 45 6.39 23.99 -16.86
C ASN A 45 5.35 25.11 -16.96
N GLN A 46 4.11 24.84 -16.52
CA GLN A 46 3.03 25.84 -16.54
C GLN A 46 3.30 26.98 -15.55
N GLU A 47 3.76 26.66 -14.34
CA GLU A 47 4.16 27.65 -13.33
C GLU A 47 5.31 28.53 -13.83
N ALA A 48 6.29 27.96 -14.54
CA ALA A 48 7.38 28.73 -15.14
C ALA A 48 6.90 29.69 -16.25
N GLU A 49 5.97 29.25 -17.10
CA GLU A 49 5.36 30.09 -18.14
C GLU A 49 4.56 31.25 -17.52
N ASP A 50 3.77 30.98 -16.47
CA ASP A 50 2.97 31.99 -15.78
C ASP A 50 3.84 32.98 -14.98
N ALA A 51 4.93 32.49 -14.36
CA ALA A 51 5.92 33.35 -13.71
C ALA A 51 6.60 34.28 -14.72
N GLN A 52 6.95 33.78 -15.91
CA GLN A 52 7.55 34.60 -16.96
C GLN A 52 6.57 35.66 -17.49
N ARG A 53 5.28 35.33 -17.65
CA ARG A 53 4.23 36.28 -18.01
C ARG A 53 4.05 37.36 -16.95
N THR A 54 4.02 36.96 -15.68
CA THR A 54 3.88 37.90 -14.55
C THR A 54 5.09 38.80 -14.45
N ALA A 55 6.31 38.26 -14.52
CA ALA A 55 7.55 39.04 -14.54
C ALA A 55 7.62 40.01 -15.74
N SER A 56 7.11 39.63 -16.92
CA SER A 56 7.05 40.54 -18.07
C SER A 56 6.07 41.71 -17.86
N ASN A 57 4.97 41.49 -17.13
CA ASN A 57 4.03 42.54 -16.74
C ASN A 57 4.53 43.39 -15.56
N GLU A 58 5.29 42.78 -14.63
CA GLU A 58 5.84 43.41 -13.43
C GLU A 58 7.14 44.18 -13.72
N SER A 59 7.88 43.81 -14.77
CA SER A 59 8.99 44.62 -15.30
C SER A 59 8.54 46.00 -15.79
N ALA A 60 7.25 46.18 -16.09
CA ALA A 60 6.65 47.48 -16.37
C ALA A 60 6.25 48.26 -15.09
N LEU A 61 6.29 47.60 -13.93
CA LEU A 61 5.83 48.07 -12.62
C LEU A 61 6.84 47.69 -11.51
N ARG A 62 7.98 48.39 -11.52
CA ARG A 62 8.67 48.88 -10.30
C ARG A 62 9.72 47.98 -9.61
N ASN A 63 10.90 48.59 -9.47
CA ASN A 63 11.87 48.44 -8.38
C ASN A 63 11.20 48.12 -7.03
N ASP A 64 11.74 47.11 -6.35
CA ASP A 64 12.17 47.13 -4.93
C ASP A 64 11.80 45.86 -4.15
N SER A 65 12.71 45.50 -3.26
CA SER A 65 12.66 44.50 -2.19
C SER A 65 13.02 43.03 -2.52
N SER A 66 14.24 42.71 -2.10
CA SER A 66 14.84 41.40 -1.95
C SER A 66 14.47 40.77 -0.60
N THR A 67 13.71 39.68 -0.59
CA THR A 67 13.51 38.80 0.59
C THR A 67 13.31 37.34 0.15
N ASN A 68 14.27 36.77 -0.59
CA ASN A 68 14.04 35.55 -1.38
C ASN A 68 14.59 34.22 -0.77
N GLY A 69 14.84 34.18 0.54
CA GLY A 69 15.56 33.07 1.19
C GLY A 69 14.73 32.12 2.06
N ARG A 70 13.68 32.62 2.72
CA ARG A 70 12.96 31.89 3.78
C ARG A 70 11.78 31.06 3.28
N ASP A 71 11.20 31.44 2.14
CA ASP A 71 10.02 30.73 1.60
C ASP A 71 10.36 29.39 0.95
N LYS A 72 11.55 29.24 0.35
CA LYS A 72 11.91 28.03 -0.41
C LYS A 72 11.87 26.74 0.41
N THR A 73 12.28 26.76 1.68
CA THR A 73 12.27 25.57 2.54
C THR A 73 10.84 25.19 2.93
N ASN A 74 9.99 26.17 3.21
CA ASN A 74 8.60 25.97 3.61
C ASN A 74 7.77 25.37 2.45
N TRP A 75 7.98 25.88 1.23
CA TRP A 75 7.33 25.35 0.02
C TRP A 75 7.72 23.90 -0.29
N THR A 76 8.98 23.51 -0.06
CA THR A 76 9.42 22.13 -0.30
C THR A 76 8.80 21.12 0.67
N GLU A 77 8.55 21.52 1.92
CA GLU A 77 7.92 20.65 2.92
C GLU A 77 6.43 20.46 2.64
N VAL A 78 5.71 21.54 2.31
CA VAL A 78 4.29 21.47 1.92
C VAL A 78 4.08 20.62 0.67
N ALA A 79 4.94 20.76 -0.34
CA ALA A 79 4.88 19.94 -1.55
C ALA A 79 5.12 18.45 -1.25
N LYS A 80 6.05 18.13 -0.36
CA LYS A 80 6.35 16.75 0.04
C LYS A 80 5.18 16.11 0.78
N LEU A 81 4.55 16.83 1.71
CA LEU A 81 3.37 16.35 2.45
C LEU A 81 2.19 16.07 1.50
N ARG A 82 1.95 16.95 0.52
CA ARG A 82 0.91 16.73 -0.50
C ARG A 82 1.16 15.48 -1.34
N LEU A 83 2.42 15.19 -1.69
CA LEU A 83 2.77 13.97 -2.42
C LEU A 83 2.60 12.70 -1.56
N GLU A 84 2.93 12.75 -0.27
CA GLU A 84 2.69 11.64 0.67
C GLU A 84 1.20 11.34 0.89
N LEU A 85 0.39 12.37 1.08
CA LEU A 85 -1.05 12.22 1.19
C LEU A 85 -1.68 11.65 -0.10
N ASN A 86 -1.21 12.11 -1.26
CA ASN A 86 -1.67 11.62 -2.56
C ASN A 86 -1.32 10.15 -2.78
N ASP A 87 -0.10 9.74 -2.39
CA ASP A 87 0.32 8.33 -2.46
C ASP A 87 -0.54 7.45 -1.54
N ALA A 88 -0.86 7.91 -0.33
CA ALA A 88 -1.69 7.14 0.60
C ALA A 88 -3.12 6.98 0.09
N ALA A 89 -3.73 8.07 -0.38
CA ALA A 89 -5.06 8.04 -0.97
C ALA A 89 -5.10 7.12 -2.20
N CYS A 90 -4.09 7.20 -3.08
CA CYS A 90 -3.99 6.33 -4.24
C CYS A 90 -3.76 4.87 -3.85
N GLY A 91 -2.93 4.61 -2.83
CA GLY A 91 -2.69 3.28 -2.27
C GLY A 91 -3.97 2.63 -1.75
N ILE A 92 -4.80 3.37 -1.00
CA ILE A 92 -6.11 2.90 -0.53
C ILE A 92 -7.04 2.65 -1.71
N ALA A 93 -7.17 3.60 -2.64
CA ALA A 93 -8.06 3.47 -3.79
C ALA A 93 -7.67 2.27 -4.67
N ALA A 94 -6.38 2.08 -4.94
CA ALA A 94 -5.88 0.93 -5.67
C ALA A 94 -6.11 -0.36 -4.88
N GLY A 95 -5.88 -0.35 -3.57
CA GLY A 95 -6.18 -1.45 -2.65
C GLY A 95 -7.63 -1.93 -2.72
N VAL A 96 -8.58 -0.98 -2.66
CA VAL A 96 -10.01 -1.25 -2.81
C VAL A 96 -10.33 -1.82 -4.19
N GLY A 97 -9.70 -1.31 -5.25
CA GLY A 97 -9.85 -1.85 -6.60
C GLY A 97 -9.38 -3.30 -6.73
N PHE A 98 -8.20 -3.62 -6.20
CA PHE A 98 -7.67 -4.99 -6.16
C PHE A 98 -8.54 -5.92 -5.31
N GLY A 99 -8.89 -5.49 -4.10
CA GLY A 99 -9.76 -6.24 -3.19
C GLY A 99 -11.16 -6.47 -3.74
N GLY A 100 -11.71 -5.49 -4.47
CA GLY A 100 -13.00 -5.60 -5.16
C GLY A 100 -12.97 -6.62 -6.29
N MET A 101 -11.92 -6.60 -7.12
CA MET A 101 -11.74 -7.63 -8.15
C MET A 101 -11.58 -9.02 -7.54
N HIS A 102 -10.86 -9.15 -6.43
CA HIS A 102 -10.71 -10.41 -5.71
C HIS A 102 -12.05 -10.90 -5.16
N ALA A 103 -12.85 -10.02 -4.55
CA ALA A 103 -14.18 -10.33 -4.06
C ALA A 103 -15.12 -10.77 -5.20
N ILE A 104 -15.13 -10.07 -6.34
CA ILE A 104 -15.93 -10.44 -7.51
C ILE A 104 -15.51 -11.81 -8.05
N LEU A 105 -14.22 -12.08 -8.18
CA LEU A 105 -13.73 -13.35 -8.70
C LEU A 105 -13.96 -14.51 -7.73
N LEU A 106 -13.80 -14.31 -6.42
CA LEU A 106 -13.95 -15.38 -5.43
C LEU A 106 -15.42 -15.61 -5.05
N TYR A 107 -16.14 -14.57 -4.66
CA TYR A 107 -17.52 -14.66 -4.23
C TYR A 107 -18.49 -14.66 -5.42
N GLY A 108 -18.25 -13.82 -6.42
CA GLY A 108 -19.15 -13.71 -7.58
C GLY A 108 -19.21 -14.97 -8.44
N THR A 109 -18.10 -15.70 -8.59
CA THR A 109 -18.09 -16.98 -9.33
C THR A 109 -18.87 -18.06 -8.59
N LEU A 110 -18.75 -18.13 -7.26
CA LEU A 110 -19.54 -19.05 -6.43
C LEU A 110 -21.02 -18.69 -6.47
N LEU A 111 -21.36 -17.41 -6.32
CA LEU A 111 -22.74 -16.95 -6.39
C LEU A 111 -23.38 -17.28 -7.74
N ALA A 112 -22.66 -17.06 -8.85
CA ALA A 112 -23.13 -17.40 -10.19
C ALA A 112 -23.36 -18.92 -10.37
N SER A 113 -22.48 -19.75 -9.80
CA SER A 113 -22.61 -21.22 -9.85
C SER A 113 -23.83 -21.73 -9.09
N GLU A 114 -24.14 -21.14 -7.93
CA GLU A 114 -25.31 -21.50 -7.12
C GLU A 114 -26.62 -21.05 -7.78
N MET A 115 -26.66 -19.83 -8.33
CA MET A 115 -27.87 -19.28 -8.99
C MET A 115 -28.31 -20.10 -10.21
N THR A 116 -27.39 -20.75 -10.91
CA THR A 116 -27.70 -21.49 -12.14
C THR A 116 -28.47 -22.78 -11.88
N ASN A 117 -28.29 -23.39 -10.70
CA ASN A 117 -28.81 -24.74 -10.43
C ASN A 117 -30.12 -24.77 -9.63
N ASN A 118 -30.63 -23.66 -9.08
CA ASN A 118 -31.84 -23.59 -8.25
C ASN A 118 -31.89 -24.61 -7.07
N ILE A 119 -30.77 -25.24 -6.72
CA ILE A 119 -30.69 -26.29 -5.70
C ILE A 119 -30.11 -25.68 -4.43
N GLY A 120 -30.99 -25.29 -3.51
CA GLY A 120 -30.70 -25.09 -2.08
C GLY A 120 -29.46 -24.26 -1.73
N VAL A 121 -28.96 -24.46 -0.52
CA VAL A 121 -27.71 -23.86 -0.04
C VAL A 121 -26.65 -24.95 -0.05
N LEU A 122 -25.53 -24.75 -0.76
CA LEU A 122 -24.43 -25.70 -0.75
C LEU A 122 -23.68 -25.65 0.59
N TYR A 123 -23.67 -26.77 1.30
CA TYR A 123 -22.83 -26.98 2.47
C TYR A 123 -21.58 -27.74 2.05
N GLN A 124 -20.40 -27.26 2.49
CA GLN A 124 -19.14 -27.97 2.27
C GLN A 124 -18.89 -28.96 3.41
N ASP A 125 -18.31 -30.12 3.08
CA ASP A 125 -17.90 -31.12 4.06
C ASP A 125 -16.90 -30.58 5.09
N SER A 126 -16.12 -29.56 4.73
CA SER A 126 -15.16 -28.89 5.61
C SER A 126 -15.83 -28.03 6.70
N CYS A 127 -17.11 -27.68 6.50
CA CYS A 127 -17.87 -26.74 7.32
C CYS A 127 -19.38 -27.03 7.27
N PRO A 128 -19.87 -28.14 7.85
CA PRO A 128 -21.29 -28.48 7.76
C PRO A 128 -22.21 -27.46 8.48
N LEU A 129 -21.64 -26.63 9.37
CA LEU A 129 -22.38 -25.63 10.14
C LEU A 129 -22.62 -24.32 9.37
N MET A 130 -21.83 -24.02 8.34
CA MET A 130 -21.92 -22.74 7.61
C MET A 130 -22.08 -22.96 6.10
N PRO A 131 -23.00 -22.21 5.45
CA PRO A 131 -23.10 -22.16 4.00
C PRO A 131 -21.78 -21.80 3.32
N SER A 132 -21.48 -22.42 2.19
CA SER A 132 -20.29 -22.08 1.37
C SER A 132 -20.28 -20.60 0.97
N LEU A 133 -21.45 -20.03 0.69
CA LEU A 133 -21.64 -18.60 0.40
C LEU A 133 -21.26 -17.70 1.57
N ALA A 134 -21.56 -18.10 2.81
CA ALA A 134 -21.19 -17.32 3.99
C ALA A 134 -19.67 -17.37 4.23
N VAL A 135 -19.07 -18.55 4.11
CA VAL A 135 -17.62 -18.74 4.28
C VAL A 135 -16.83 -17.94 3.23
N SER A 136 -17.24 -18.02 1.96
CA SER A 136 -16.63 -17.27 0.85
C SER A 136 -16.81 -15.75 1.00
N ALA A 137 -17.95 -15.27 1.50
CA ALA A 137 -18.14 -13.85 1.79
C ALA A 137 -17.16 -13.35 2.86
N VAL A 138 -16.92 -14.15 3.92
CA VAL A 138 -15.93 -13.83 4.96
C VAL A 138 -14.52 -13.81 4.39
N TYR A 139 -14.13 -14.79 3.57
CA TYR A 139 -12.82 -14.76 2.89
C TYR A 139 -12.69 -13.55 1.98
N ALA A 140 -13.70 -13.27 1.16
CA ALA A 140 -13.69 -12.12 0.26
C ALA A 140 -13.47 -10.82 1.04
N PHE A 141 -14.19 -10.63 2.16
CA PHE A 141 -14.00 -9.48 3.04
C PHE A 141 -12.58 -9.41 3.61
N CYS A 142 -12.07 -10.49 4.19
CA CYS A 142 -10.72 -10.53 4.76
C CYS A 142 -9.64 -10.26 3.71
N PHE A 143 -9.75 -10.86 2.52
CA PHE A 143 -8.81 -10.62 1.42
C PHE A 143 -8.91 -9.19 0.89
N SER A 144 -10.11 -8.60 0.80
CA SER A 144 -10.25 -7.19 0.41
C SER A 144 -9.53 -6.25 1.38
N VAL A 145 -9.62 -6.51 2.69
CA VAL A 145 -8.88 -5.72 3.68
C VAL A 145 -7.37 -5.93 3.56
N LEU A 146 -6.91 -7.17 3.37
CA LEU A 146 -5.50 -7.48 3.11
C LEU A 146 -4.98 -6.80 1.84
N ASP A 147 -5.77 -6.78 0.76
CA ASP A 147 -5.42 -6.12 -0.50
C ASP A 147 -5.17 -4.62 -0.31
N ILE A 148 -5.93 -3.95 0.57
CA ILE A 148 -5.69 -2.55 0.93
C ILE A 148 -4.32 -2.39 1.60
N PHE A 149 -4.01 -3.17 2.63
CA PHE A 149 -2.72 -3.07 3.31
C PHE A 149 -1.55 -3.49 2.43
N TRP A 150 -1.71 -4.53 1.61
CA TRP A 150 -0.68 -4.94 0.65
C TRP A 150 -0.40 -3.87 -0.39
N MET A 151 -1.43 -3.16 -0.87
CA MET A 151 -1.23 -2.04 -1.78
C MET A 151 -0.51 -0.87 -1.10
N LEU A 152 -0.92 -0.48 0.11
CA LEU A 152 -0.23 0.55 0.90
C LEU A 152 1.25 0.23 1.12
N LEU A 153 1.56 -1.00 1.54
CA LEU A 153 2.94 -1.46 1.71
C LEU A 153 3.72 -1.51 0.39
N THR A 154 3.05 -1.82 -0.73
CA THR A 154 3.67 -1.83 -2.06
C THR A 154 4.02 -0.41 -2.52
N PHE A 155 3.11 0.54 -2.34
CA PHE A 155 3.37 1.97 -2.60
C PHE A 155 4.55 2.47 -1.77
N PHE A 156 4.52 2.22 -0.46
CA PHE A 156 5.62 2.57 0.44
C PHE A 156 6.96 1.96 -0.03
N GLY A 157 6.97 0.65 -0.31
CA GLY A 157 8.18 -0.07 -0.70
C GLY A 157 8.77 0.41 -2.03
N MET A 158 7.91 0.64 -3.04
CA MET A 158 8.32 1.10 -4.36
C MET A 158 8.82 2.55 -4.35
N ARG A 159 8.18 3.44 -3.57
CA ARG A 159 8.62 4.83 -3.42
C ARG A 159 10.02 4.91 -2.82
N ARG A 160 10.27 4.19 -1.71
CA ARG A 160 11.59 4.16 -1.04
C ARG A 160 12.70 3.60 -1.94
N ARG A 161 12.40 2.62 -2.79
CA ARG A 161 13.35 2.10 -3.80
C ARG A 161 13.69 3.11 -4.90
N ARG A 162 12.86 4.14 -5.12
CA ARG A 162 13.14 5.21 -6.08
C ARG A 162 13.88 6.39 -5.45
N MET A 163 13.54 6.75 -4.22
CA MET A 163 14.18 7.87 -3.51
C MET A 163 15.63 7.59 -3.14
N TYR A 164 15.95 6.36 -2.73
CA TYR A 164 17.30 5.99 -2.31
C TYR A 164 18.03 5.22 -3.40
N HIS A 165 19.05 5.87 -3.99
CA HIS A 165 19.91 5.24 -4.99
C HIS A 165 20.77 4.13 -4.38
N ARG A 166 21.18 3.17 -5.21
CA ARG A 166 21.97 2.01 -4.77
C ARG A 166 23.36 2.49 -4.33
N GLY A 167 23.67 2.40 -3.05
CA GLY A 167 25.00 2.69 -2.50
C GLY A 167 25.08 3.93 -1.60
N GLU A 168 24.01 4.72 -1.49
CA GLU A 168 23.92 5.75 -0.47
C GLU A 168 23.70 5.10 0.90
N ARG A 169 24.72 5.19 1.76
CA ARG A 169 24.58 4.82 3.16
C ARG A 169 23.76 5.92 3.85
N PRO A 170 22.72 5.59 4.62
CA PRO A 170 22.03 6.59 5.41
C PRO A 170 23.03 7.25 6.37
N PRO A 171 22.92 8.55 6.64
CA PRO A 171 23.74 9.21 7.64
C PRO A 171 23.56 8.47 8.98
N SER A 172 24.69 8.07 9.56
CA SER A 172 24.80 7.20 10.75
C SER A 172 24.10 7.72 12.00
N GLN A 173 23.59 8.96 12.00
CA GLN A 173 22.88 9.57 13.11
C GLN A 173 21.42 9.11 13.23
N VAL A 174 20.73 8.74 12.14
CA VAL A 174 19.31 8.32 12.20
C VAL A 174 19.16 6.86 12.70
N LEU A 175 20.22 6.06 12.58
CA LEU A 175 20.18 4.65 13.00
C LEU A 175 20.12 4.46 14.53
N ARG A 176 20.52 5.47 15.30
CA ARG A 176 20.87 5.30 16.72
C ARG A 176 19.75 5.63 17.70
N GLU A 177 18.69 6.31 17.27
CA GLU A 177 17.55 6.65 18.16
C GLU A 177 16.40 5.63 18.14
N HIS A 178 16.33 4.74 17.14
CA HIS A 178 15.24 3.75 17.02
C HIS A 178 15.67 2.28 17.17
N GLU A 179 16.87 2.01 17.70
CA GLU A 179 17.52 0.68 17.76
C GLU A 179 16.78 -0.40 18.60
N GLY A 180 15.58 -0.12 19.11
CA GLY A 180 14.75 -1.08 19.87
C GLY A 180 13.29 -1.20 19.42
N GLN A 181 12.82 -0.43 18.43
CA GLN A 181 11.43 -0.52 17.97
C GLN A 181 11.32 -1.41 16.73
N ALA A 182 10.33 -2.31 16.71
CA ALA A 182 10.07 -3.24 15.61
C ALA A 182 9.95 -2.56 14.22
N GLY A 183 9.66 -1.25 14.18
CA GLY A 183 9.63 -0.44 12.96
C GLY A 183 11.00 -0.08 12.36
N ALA A 184 12.11 -0.30 13.06
CA ALA A 184 13.45 0.02 12.55
C ALA A 184 13.80 -0.76 11.25
N TYR A 185 13.27 -1.98 11.12
CA TYR A 185 13.43 -2.80 9.90
C TYR A 185 12.70 -2.24 8.68
N LEU A 186 11.66 -1.43 8.88
CA LEU A 186 10.91 -0.71 7.84
C LEU A 186 11.35 0.76 7.76
N GLY A 187 12.55 1.05 8.27
CA GLY A 187 13.10 2.38 8.33
C GLY A 187 13.17 3.08 6.98
N ASN A 188 13.52 4.37 7.04
CA ASN A 188 13.53 5.27 5.90
C ASN A 188 14.73 5.03 4.96
N THR A 189 14.83 3.82 4.40
CA THR A 189 15.95 3.37 3.58
C THR A 189 15.45 2.52 2.41
N ARG A 190 16.34 2.28 1.43
CA ARG A 190 16.09 1.34 0.34
C ARG A 190 15.82 -0.08 0.85
N GLU A 191 16.53 -0.48 1.90
CA GLU A 191 16.38 -1.80 2.52
C GLU A 191 15.00 -1.93 3.19
N GLY A 192 14.55 -0.91 3.92
CA GLY A 192 13.20 -0.86 4.46
C GLY A 192 12.13 -1.01 3.39
N GLY A 193 12.32 -0.37 2.22
CA GLY A 193 11.44 -0.56 1.07
C GLY A 193 11.44 -1.98 0.50
N ASN A 194 12.59 -2.65 0.43
CA ASN A 194 12.67 -4.04 0.01
C ASN A 194 12.02 -4.98 1.05
N MET A 195 12.21 -4.72 2.34
CA MET A 195 11.60 -5.49 3.43
C MET A 195 10.08 -5.34 3.43
N ALA A 196 9.55 -4.15 3.15
CA ALA A 196 8.11 -3.94 2.97
C ALA A 196 7.56 -4.82 1.83
N LEU A 197 8.20 -4.78 0.65
CA LEU A 197 7.80 -5.61 -0.49
C LEU A 197 7.90 -7.11 -0.22
N LEU A 198 8.96 -7.55 0.47
CA LEU A 198 9.13 -8.93 0.88
C LEU A 198 8.05 -9.35 1.88
N SER A 199 7.68 -8.46 2.81
CA SER A 199 6.61 -8.72 3.78
C SER A 199 5.24 -8.87 3.09
N VAL A 200 4.96 -8.07 2.05
CA VAL A 200 3.76 -8.23 1.21
C VAL A 200 3.76 -9.60 0.55
N LEU A 201 4.87 -9.98 -0.11
CA LEU A 201 4.96 -11.27 -0.78
C LEU A 201 4.80 -12.44 0.20
N ALA A 202 5.47 -12.39 1.35
CA ALA A 202 5.42 -13.43 2.37
C ALA A 202 4.03 -13.57 3.00
N THR A 203 3.40 -12.46 3.40
CA THR A 203 2.06 -12.47 4.02
C THR A 203 0.98 -12.86 3.02
N HIS A 204 1.11 -12.45 1.76
CA HIS A 204 0.23 -12.90 0.68
C HIS A 204 0.37 -14.40 0.42
N PHE A 205 1.60 -14.90 0.37
CA PHE A 205 1.83 -16.34 0.21
C PHE A 205 1.27 -17.16 1.38
N LEU A 206 1.47 -16.71 2.62
CA LEU A 206 0.94 -17.36 3.82
C LEU A 206 -0.60 -17.33 3.87
N ALA A 207 -1.22 -16.19 3.55
CA ALA A 207 -2.69 -16.08 3.48
C ALA A 207 -3.27 -17.06 2.45
N SER A 208 -2.62 -17.18 1.28
CA SER A 208 -3.02 -18.15 0.24
C SER A 208 -2.77 -19.60 0.63
N ILE A 209 -1.81 -19.88 1.52
CA ILE A 209 -1.64 -21.23 2.09
C ILE A 209 -2.74 -21.54 3.08
N PHE A 210 -3.16 -20.58 3.92
CA PHE A 210 -4.22 -20.83 4.89
C PHE A 210 -5.52 -21.28 4.24
N THR A 211 -5.88 -20.71 3.09
CA THR A 211 -7.04 -21.16 2.32
C THR A 211 -6.93 -22.60 1.80
N THR A 212 -5.74 -23.17 1.68
CA THR A 212 -5.59 -24.60 1.35
C THR A 212 -5.99 -25.53 2.49
N ALA A 213 -6.08 -25.05 3.73
CA ALA A 213 -6.54 -25.88 4.84
C ALA A 213 -8.01 -26.31 4.68
N ASP A 214 -8.78 -25.62 3.83
CA ASP A 214 -10.12 -26.05 3.40
C ASP A 214 -10.09 -27.43 2.71
N TYR A 215 -8.99 -27.77 2.03
CA TYR A 215 -8.79 -29.08 1.39
C TYR A 215 -8.70 -30.23 2.41
N PHE A 216 -8.23 -29.94 3.63
CA PHE A 216 -8.01 -30.94 4.68
C PHE A 216 -9.22 -31.10 5.61
N LYS A 217 -10.41 -30.61 5.24
CA LYS A 217 -11.64 -30.65 6.06
C LYS A 217 -11.57 -29.88 7.39
N PHE A 218 -10.58 -28.98 7.54
CA PHE A 218 -10.43 -28.13 8.72
C PHE A 218 -10.68 -26.64 8.44
N GLY A 219 -11.44 -26.34 7.38
CA GLY A 219 -11.56 -24.99 6.85
C GLY A 219 -12.08 -23.96 7.84
N CYS A 220 -13.24 -24.21 8.46
CA CYS A 220 -13.85 -23.24 9.37
C CYS A 220 -13.10 -23.09 10.70
N ILE A 221 -12.46 -24.17 11.17
CA ILE A 221 -11.80 -24.17 12.48
C ILE A 221 -10.41 -23.56 12.38
N VAL A 222 -9.71 -23.76 11.25
CA VAL A 222 -8.31 -23.36 11.10
C VAL A 222 -8.16 -22.22 10.11
N SER A 223 -8.64 -22.37 8.87
CA SER A 223 -8.36 -21.41 7.80
C SER A 223 -9.00 -20.05 8.03
N LEU A 224 -10.29 -20.03 8.41
CA LEU A 224 -11.02 -18.78 8.66
C LEU A 224 -10.39 -17.94 9.80
N PRO A 225 -10.16 -18.48 11.01
CA PRO A 225 -9.48 -17.72 12.06
C PRO A 225 -8.03 -17.40 11.72
N ALA A 226 -7.28 -18.29 11.07
CA ALA A 226 -5.91 -18.01 10.65
C ALA A 226 -5.84 -16.83 9.66
N THR A 227 -6.80 -16.74 8.74
CA THR A 227 -6.91 -15.62 7.80
C THR A 227 -7.27 -14.33 8.53
N GLY A 228 -8.21 -14.36 9.48
CA GLY A 228 -8.52 -13.20 10.33
C GLY A 228 -7.32 -12.72 11.16
N VAL A 229 -6.57 -13.64 11.75
CA VAL A 229 -5.32 -13.32 12.47
C VAL A 229 -4.28 -12.71 11.52
N MET A 230 -4.17 -13.20 10.29
CA MET A 230 -3.28 -12.62 9.28
C MET A 230 -3.66 -11.18 8.93
N VAL A 231 -4.96 -10.87 8.80
CA VAL A 231 -5.44 -9.50 8.58
C VAL A 231 -4.97 -8.59 9.71
N LEU A 232 -5.21 -8.99 10.97
CA LEU A 232 -4.80 -8.21 12.15
C LEU A 232 -3.28 -8.07 12.24
N PHE A 233 -2.54 -9.14 11.92
CA PHE A 233 -1.09 -9.11 11.91
C PHE A 233 -0.55 -8.12 10.88
N VAL A 234 -1.05 -8.16 9.64
CA VAL A 234 -0.62 -7.23 8.58
C VAL A 234 -1.00 -5.78 8.91
N ALA A 235 -2.20 -5.56 9.46
CA ALA A 235 -2.63 -4.23 9.90
C ALA A 235 -1.74 -3.68 11.03
N TYR A 236 -1.46 -4.51 12.04
CA TYR A 236 -0.55 -4.16 13.13
C TYR A 236 0.86 -3.89 12.63
N TRP A 237 1.38 -4.75 11.75
CA TRP A 237 2.69 -4.61 11.12
C TRP A 237 2.79 -3.31 10.32
N PHE A 238 1.75 -2.98 9.56
CA PHE A 238 1.64 -1.72 8.85
C PHE A 238 1.67 -0.53 9.82
N TRP A 239 0.85 -0.54 10.88
CA TRP A 239 0.75 0.59 11.80
C TRP A 239 2.03 0.85 12.58
N VAL A 240 2.67 -0.20 13.10
CA VAL A 240 3.90 -0.10 13.89
C VAL A 240 5.10 0.26 13.02
N GLY A 241 5.16 -0.25 11.78
CA GLY A 241 6.32 -0.08 10.92
C GLY A 241 6.23 1.09 9.93
N VAL A 242 5.11 1.20 9.23
CA VAL A 242 4.94 2.13 8.10
C VAL A 242 4.04 3.31 8.44
N GLY A 243 2.99 3.09 9.25
CA GLY A 243 1.95 4.09 9.54
C GLY A 243 2.51 5.43 9.97
N LYS A 244 3.42 5.44 10.95
CA LYS A 244 4.06 6.67 11.46
C LYS A 244 4.90 7.43 10.42
N ILE A 245 5.50 6.71 9.48
CA ILE A 245 6.37 7.29 8.44
C ILE A 245 5.53 7.75 7.25
N TYR A 246 4.40 7.09 7.01
CA TYR A 246 3.59 7.24 5.81
C TYR A 246 2.41 8.19 6.00
N MET A 247 1.91 8.33 7.24
CA MET A 247 0.91 9.29 7.67
C MET A 247 1.45 10.00 8.91
N PRO A 248 2.26 11.07 8.74
CA PRO A 248 2.67 11.87 9.89
C PRO A 248 1.42 12.43 10.58
N PRO A 249 1.43 12.54 11.93
CA PRO A 249 0.31 13.16 12.65
C PRO A 249 0.10 14.59 12.14
N GLU A 250 -1.15 15.01 12.07
CA GLU A 250 -1.47 16.43 11.87
C GLU A 250 -0.96 17.16 13.12
N ASP A 251 0.11 17.94 12.99
CA ASP A 251 0.67 18.71 14.09
C ASP A 251 -0.32 19.83 14.48
N ASP A 252 -1.28 19.51 15.36
CA ASP A 252 -2.18 20.48 16.00
C ASP A 252 -1.41 21.53 16.83
N GLU A 253 -0.13 21.31 17.11
CA GLU A 253 0.71 22.19 17.95
C GLU A 253 1.33 23.38 17.18
N ALA A 254 1.38 23.35 15.83
CA ALA A 254 1.93 24.47 15.06
C ALA A 254 1.05 25.73 15.07
N VAL A 255 -0.22 25.62 15.51
CA VAL A 255 -1.14 26.75 15.65
C VAL A 255 -0.95 27.48 17.00
N HIS A 256 -0.36 26.83 18.00
CA HIS A 256 -0.22 27.44 19.33
C HIS A 256 1.01 28.34 19.47
N ASP A 257 2.09 28.09 18.72
CA ASP A 257 3.31 28.90 18.81
C ASP A 257 3.23 30.21 18.02
N TYR A 258 2.32 30.31 17.04
CA TYR A 258 2.09 31.55 16.29
C TYR A 258 1.36 32.62 17.11
N ASN A 259 0.56 32.23 18.10
CA ASN A 259 -0.19 33.17 18.94
C ASN A 259 0.58 33.64 20.19
N GLN A 260 1.83 33.21 20.38
CA GLN A 260 2.61 33.53 21.58
C GLN A 260 3.76 34.53 21.33
N HIS A 261 3.82 35.12 20.13
CA HIS A 261 4.77 36.19 19.78
C HIS A 261 4.12 37.53 19.44
N ASP A 262 2.81 37.66 19.62
CA ASP A 262 2.06 38.90 19.37
C ASP A 262 1.59 39.65 20.65
N ASP A 263 2.05 39.24 21.84
CA ASP A 263 1.80 39.94 23.12
C ASP A 263 3.09 40.50 23.77
#